data_AF-A0A376TLQ9-F1
#
_entry.id   AF-A0A376TLQ9-F1
#
_cell.length_a   1.000
_cell.length_b   1.000
_cell.length_c   1.000
_cell.angle_alpha   90.00
_cell.angle_beta   90.00
_cell.angle_gamma   90.00
#
_symmetry.space_group_name_H-M   'P 1'
#
loop_
_entity.id
_entity.type
_entity.pdbx_description
1 polymer ?
#
loop_
_entity_poly.entity_id
_entity_poly.type
_entity_poly.pdbx_seq_one_letter_code
_entity_poly.pdbx_strand_id
1 'polypeptide(L)'
;MEKSQREYYLNEQMKAIQKELGEMDDAPDENEALKRKIDAAKMPKEAKEKAEAELQKLKMMSPMSAEATVVRGYIDWMVQVPWNARSKVKKTCVRRRKSLIPTIMVWSA
;
A
#
# COMPACT_ATOMS: atom_id res chain seq x y z
N MET A 1 -40.48 31.16 5.05
CA MET A 1 -40.51 30.67 6.45
C MET A 1 -40.59 29.15 6.52
N GLU A 2 -41.60 28.50 5.93
CA GLU A 2 -41.78 27.04 6.03
C GLU A 2 -40.69 26.19 5.34
N LYS A 3 -40.15 26.66 4.21
CA LYS A 3 -39.06 25.97 3.49
C LYS A 3 -37.75 25.95 4.28
N SER A 4 -37.42 27.04 4.97
CA SER A 4 -36.18 27.17 5.75
C SER A 4 -36.18 26.28 7.01
N GLN A 5 -37.34 26.06 7.64
CA GLN A 5 -37.46 25.08 8.73
C GLN A 5 -37.30 23.64 8.24
N ARG A 6 -37.85 23.30 7.06
CA ARG A 6 -37.60 21.97 6.45
C ARG A 6 -36.14 21.76 6.12
N GLU A 7 -35.48 22.75 5.51
CA GLU A 7 -34.05 22.67 5.19
C GLU A 7 -33.20 22.53 6.46
N TYR A 8 -33.53 23.26 7.53
CA TYR A 8 -32.87 23.13 8.82
C TYR A 8 -33.06 21.73 9.42
N TYR A 9 -34.28 21.21 9.40
CA TYR A 9 -34.61 19.88 9.91
C TYR A 9 -33.96 18.76 9.09
N LEU A 10 -33.93 18.89 7.76
CA LEU A 10 -33.24 17.96 6.87
C LEU A 10 -31.73 18.00 7.10
N ASN A 11 -31.13 19.17 7.32
CA ASN A 11 -29.70 19.27 7.65
C ASN A 11 -29.38 18.64 9.01
N GLU A 12 -30.19 18.86 10.04
CA GLU A 12 -30.00 18.21 11.34
C GLU A 12 -30.20 16.70 11.27
N GLN A 13 -31.15 16.20 10.46
CA GLN A 13 -31.29 14.77 10.22
C GLN A 13 -30.11 14.20 9.43
N MET A 14 -29.61 14.90 8.41
CA MET A 14 -28.40 14.49 7.69
C MET A 14 -27.19 14.43 8.63
N LYS A 15 -27.08 15.38 9.56
CA LYS A 15 -26.02 15.43 10.56
C LYS A 15 -26.17 14.35 11.63
N ALA A 16 -27.41 14.02 12.02
CA ALA A 16 -27.71 12.90 12.89
C ALA A 16 -27.41 11.55 12.23
N ILE A 17 -27.77 11.39 10.95
CA ILE A 17 -27.42 10.21 10.14
C ILE A 17 -25.91 10.09 10.01
N GLN A 18 -25.18 11.16 9.67
CA GLN A 18 -23.71 11.16 9.62
C GLN A 18 -23.06 10.81 10.97
N LYS A 19 -23.69 11.22 12.08
CA LYS A 19 -23.25 10.91 13.43
C LYS A 19 -23.54 9.46 13.84
N GLU A 20 -24.66 8.88 13.41
CA GLU A 20 -24.99 7.47 13.60
C GLU A 20 -24.18 6.55 12.67
N LEU A 21 -23.85 7.01 11.47
CA LEU A 21 -22.98 6.30 10.51
C LEU A 21 -21.51 6.25 10.95
N GLY A 22 -21.14 6.95 12.02
CA GLY A 22 -19.77 6.94 12.54
C GLY A 22 -18.75 7.64 11.63
N GLU A 23 -19.19 8.46 10.67
CA GLU A 23 -18.31 9.25 9.76
C GLU A 23 -17.74 10.51 10.43
N MET A 24 -17.86 10.65 11.75
CA MET A 24 -16.95 11.49 12.54
C MET A 24 -15.70 10.71 12.96
N ASP A 25 -15.28 9.76 12.12
CA ASP A 25 -14.03 9.05 12.36
C ASP A 25 -12.90 10.05 12.12
N ASP A 26 -12.28 10.47 13.21
CA ASP A 26 -10.88 10.84 13.37
C ASP A 26 -9.93 9.73 12.82
N ALA A 27 -10.32 9.00 11.78
CA ALA A 27 -9.50 8.06 11.07
C ALA A 27 -8.56 8.90 10.20
N PRO A 28 -7.23 8.88 10.46
CA PRO A 28 -6.28 9.54 9.58
C PRO A 28 -6.53 9.03 8.16
N ASP A 29 -6.72 9.95 7.20
CA ASP A 29 -7.09 9.65 5.81
C ASP A 29 -6.21 8.51 5.28
N GLU A 30 -6.72 7.28 5.38
CA GLU A 30 -5.95 6.06 5.04
C GLU A 30 -5.53 6.15 3.57
N ASN A 31 -6.34 6.83 2.75
CA ASN A 31 -6.05 7.09 1.36
C ASN A 31 -4.84 8.02 1.20
N GLU A 32 -4.67 9.02 2.07
CA GLU A 32 -3.49 9.90 2.03
C GLU A 32 -2.23 9.13 2.43
N ALA A 33 -2.32 8.26 3.44
CA ALA A 33 -1.21 7.38 3.83
C ALA A 33 -0.81 6.42 2.69
N LEU A 34 -1.79 5.83 2.01
CA LEU A 34 -1.56 4.98 0.83
C LEU A 34 -0.92 5.77 -0.32
N LYS A 35 -1.37 7.00 -0.57
CA LYS A 35 -0.78 7.87 -1.60
C LYS A 35 0.70 8.16 -1.32
N ARG A 36 1.03 8.52 -0.08
CA ARG A 36 2.42 8.76 0.34
C ARG A 36 3.31 7.52 0.15
N LYS A 37 2.78 6.32 0.44
CA LYS A 37 3.49 5.05 0.22
C LYS A 37 3.75 4.79 -1.27
N ILE A 38 2.77 5.07 -2.14
CA ILE A 38 2.92 4.92 -3.60
C ILE A 38 4.01 5.86 -4.13
N ASP A 39 4.04 7.11 -3.67
CA ASP A 39 5.07 8.08 -4.06
C ASP A 39 6.47 7.69 -3.56
N ALA A 40 6.56 7.14 -2.35
CA ALA A 40 7.83 6.69 -1.76
C ALA A 40 8.41 5.45 -2.46
N ALA A 41 7.58 4.56 -3.01
CA ALA A 41 8.00 3.32 -3.66
C ALA A 41 8.81 3.53 -4.96
N LYS A 42 8.82 4.75 -5.52
CA LYS A 42 9.55 5.11 -6.76
C LYS A 42 9.27 4.14 -7.91
N MET A 43 8.00 3.82 -8.11
CA MET A 43 7.55 2.90 -9.16
C MET A 43 7.79 3.48 -10.56
N PRO A 44 7.97 2.63 -11.60
CA PRO A 44 7.93 3.08 -12.98
C PRO A 44 6.55 3.67 -13.34
N LYS A 45 6.51 4.55 -14.34
CA LYS A 45 5.33 5.36 -14.70
C LYS A 45 4.06 4.53 -14.89
N GLU A 46 4.15 3.41 -15.60
CA GLU A 46 3.01 2.52 -15.88
C GLU A 46 2.45 1.87 -14.60
N ALA A 47 3.32 1.48 -13.66
CA ALA A 47 2.92 0.87 -12.40
C ALA A 47 2.30 1.91 -11.46
N LYS A 48 2.86 3.13 -11.44
CA LYS A 48 2.34 4.24 -10.65
C LYS A 48 0.93 4.63 -11.09
N GLU A 49 0.70 4.76 -12.41
CA GLU A 49 -0.61 5.12 -12.97
C GLU A 49 -1.69 4.09 -12.62
N LYS A 50 -1.36 2.79 -12.68
CA LYS A 50 -2.27 1.73 -12.24
C LYS A 50 -2.57 1.80 -10.74
N ALA A 51 -1.56 2.02 -9.90
CA ALA A 51 -1.76 2.14 -8.46
C ALA A 51 -2.62 3.37 -8.09
N GLU A 52 -2.43 4.49 -8.78
CA GLU A 52 -3.27 5.70 -8.60
C GLU A 52 -4.71 5.48 -9.07
N ALA A 53 -4.93 4.77 -10.19
CA ALA A 53 -6.26 4.44 -10.66
C ALA A 53 -7.03 3.56 -9.66
N GLU A 54 -6.38 2.56 -9.08
CA GLU A 54 -6.99 1.73 -8.03
C GLU A 54 -7.24 2.50 -6.73
N LEU A 55 -6.36 3.45 -6.38
CA LEU A 55 -6.58 4.35 -5.23
C LEU A 55 -7.78 5.28 -5.44
N GLN A 56 -7.99 5.80 -6.66
CA GLN A 56 -9.18 6.59 -6.99
C GLN A 56 -10.46 5.77 -6.89
N LYS A 57 -10.42 4.50 -7.32
CA LYS A 57 -11.55 3.58 -7.13
C LYS A 57 -11.83 3.36 -5.65
N LEU A 58 -10.80 3.12 -4.83
CA LEU A 58 -10.94 2.95 -3.38
C LEU A 58 -11.64 4.14 -2.71
N LYS A 59 -11.34 5.38 -3.14
CA LYS A 59 -11.97 6.61 -2.61
C LYS A 59 -13.46 6.72 -2.91
N MET A 60 -13.93 6.10 -4.00
CA MET A 60 -15.34 6.10 -4.37
C MET A 60 -16.12 4.95 -3.72
N MET A 61 -15.44 4.01 -3.06
CA MET A 61 -16.03 2.84 -2.41
C MET A 61 -16.22 3.10 -0.91
N SER A 62 -17.24 2.46 -0.32
CA SER A 62 -17.36 2.43 1.14
C SER A 62 -16.21 1.62 1.76
N PRO A 63 -15.52 2.12 2.80
CA PRO A 63 -14.33 1.50 3.39
C PRO A 63 -14.58 0.13 4.04
N MET A 64 -15.84 -0.20 4.36
CA MET A 64 -16.26 -1.49 4.92
C MET A 64 -16.61 -2.55 3.85
N SER A 65 -16.61 -2.20 2.57
CA SER A 65 -16.90 -3.17 1.51
C SER A 65 -15.79 -4.23 1.39
N ALA A 66 -16.16 -5.49 1.15
CA ALA A 66 -15.21 -6.58 0.91
C ALA A 66 -14.26 -6.27 -0.27
N GLU A 67 -14.73 -5.51 -1.26
CA GLU A 67 -13.95 -5.07 -2.41
C GLU A 67 -12.85 -4.06 -2.02
N ALA A 68 -13.13 -3.18 -1.05
CA ALA A 68 -12.16 -2.21 -0.56
C ALA A 68 -10.95 -2.93 0.08
N THR A 69 -11.18 -4.04 0.79
CA THR A 69 -10.11 -4.86 1.36
C THR A 69 -9.21 -5.47 0.29
N VAL A 70 -9.79 -5.94 -0.83
CA VAL A 70 -9.02 -6.50 -1.95
C VAL A 70 -8.16 -5.42 -2.61
N VAL A 71 -8.71 -4.23 -2.85
CA VAL A 71 -7.97 -3.12 -3.46
C VAL A 71 -6.86 -2.60 -2.54
N ARG A 72 -7.11 -2.46 -1.23
CA ARG A 72 -6.06 -2.13 -0.25
C ARG A 72 -4.93 -3.15 -0.29
N GLY A 73 -5.27 -4.45 -0.32
CA GLY A 73 -4.30 -5.52 -0.48
C GLY A 73 -3.47 -5.36 -1.76
N TYR A 74 -4.12 -5.14 -2.90
CA TYR A 74 -3.41 -4.91 -4.16
C TYR A 74 -2.42 -3.74 -4.09
N ILE A 75 -2.84 -2.60 -3.54
CA ILE A 75 -1.97 -1.42 -3.39
C ILE A 75 -0.78 -1.73 -2.48
N ASP A 76 -1.00 -2.45 -1.37
CA ASP A 76 0.08 -2.81 -0.44
C ASP A 76 1.11 -3.74 -1.09
N TRP A 77 0.65 -4.74 -1.86
CA TRP A 77 1.54 -5.61 -2.64
C TRP A 77 2.36 -4.81 -3.65
N MET A 78 1.76 -3.86 -4.36
CA MET A 78 2.46 -2.99 -5.31
C MET A 78 3.54 -2.14 -4.65
N VAL A 79 3.33 -1.70 -3.40
CA VAL A 79 4.33 -0.92 -2.64
C VAL A 79 5.47 -1.79 -2.11
N GLN A 80 5.18 -3.02 -1.68
CA GLN A 80 6.19 -3.94 -1.13
C GLN A 80 7.19 -4.45 -2.18
N VAL A 81 6.83 -4.41 -3.47
CA VAL A 81 7.72 -4.84 -4.55
C VAL A 81 8.92 -3.88 -4.66
N PRO A 82 10.16 -4.39 -4.63
CA PRO A 82 11.36 -3.56 -4.72
C PRO A 82 11.61 -3.09 -6.17
N TRP A 83 10.95 -2.02 -6.59
CA TRP A 83 11.09 -1.47 -7.96
C TRP A 83 12.51 -0.98 -8.29
N ASN A 84 13.24 -0.46 -7.28
CA ASN A 84 14.58 0.12 -7.46
C ASN A 84 15.67 -0.55 -6.61
N ALA A 85 15.34 -1.56 -5.78
CA ALA A 85 16.34 -2.21 -4.95
C ALA A 85 17.04 -3.34 -5.74
N ARG A 86 18.20 -3.05 -6.32
CA ARG A 86 19.11 -4.08 -6.85
C ARG A 86 20.13 -4.46 -5.78
N SER A 87 20.19 -5.74 -5.43
CA SER A 87 21.28 -6.27 -4.61
C SER A 87 22.56 -6.38 -5.44
N LYS A 88 23.71 -6.10 -4.82
CA LYS A 88 25.01 -6.20 -5.48
C LYS A 88 25.33 -7.67 -5.73
N VAL A 89 25.27 -8.08 -7.00
CA VAL A 89 25.58 -9.45 -7.42
C VAL A 89 27.06 -9.75 -7.12
N LYS A 90 27.31 -10.62 -6.13
CA LYS A 90 28.64 -11.20 -5.91
C LYS A 90 28.85 -12.32 -6.93
N LYS A 91 29.55 -12.03 -8.03
CA LYS A 91 30.01 -13.04 -8.99
C LYS A 91 31.19 -13.83 -8.42
N THR A 92 30.96 -14.75 -7.49
CA THR A 92 31.99 -15.71 -7.01
C THR A 92 31.82 -17.05 -7.72
N CYS A 93 32.20 -17.12 -9.00
CA CYS A 93 32.33 -18.41 -9.70
C CYS A 93 33.78 -18.92 -9.73
N VAL A 94 34.80 -18.04 -9.67
CA VAL A 94 36.22 -18.47 -9.82
C VAL A 94 36.98 -18.66 -8.50
N ARG A 95 36.45 -18.22 -7.35
CA ARG A 95 37.16 -18.25 -6.06
C ARG A 95 36.76 -19.40 -5.12
N ARG A 96 35.96 -20.37 -5.58
CA ARG A 96 35.47 -21.49 -4.76
C ARG A 96 36.18 -22.82 -5.03
N ARG A 97 37.36 -22.80 -5.68
CA ARG A 97 38.22 -24.00 -5.84
C ARG A 97 39.35 -24.08 -4.80
N LYS A 98 39.72 -22.96 -4.16
CA LYS A 98 40.81 -22.91 -3.17
C LYS A 98 40.40 -23.27 -1.73
N SER A 99 39.11 -23.28 -1.41
CA SER A 99 38.62 -23.63 -0.06
C SER A 99 38.31 -25.11 0.14
N LEU A 100 38.44 -25.94 -0.92
CA LEU A 100 38.11 -27.37 -0.86
C LEU A 100 39.35 -28.28 -0.83
N ILE A 101 40.56 -27.71 -0.74
CA ILE A 101 41.80 -28.48 -0.59
C ILE A 101 42.61 -27.85 0.55
N PRO A 102 42.32 -28.24 1.81
CA PRO A 102 43.44 -28.60 2.67
C PRO A 102 43.25 -29.92 3.42
N THR A 103 42.10 -30.58 3.35
CA THR A 103 41.84 -31.76 4.20
C THR A 103 42.51 -33.05 3.72
N ILE A 104 42.89 -33.15 2.44
CA ILE A 104 43.53 -34.37 1.90
C ILE A 104 45.04 -34.43 2.20
N MET A 105 45.70 -33.31 2.54
CA MET A 105 47.13 -33.29 2.83
C MET A 105 47.50 -33.41 4.32
N VAL A 106 46.53 -33.52 5.24
CA VAL A 106 46.81 -33.64 6.70
C VAL A 106 46.83 -35.11 7.18
N TRP A 107 46.58 -36.09 6.30
CA TRP A 107 46.56 -37.52 6.64
C TRP A 107 47.61 -38.36 5.90
N SER A 108 48.68 -37.73 5.39
CA SER A 108 49.81 -38.45 4.79
C SER A 108 51.14 -37.76 5.14
N ALA A 109 51.51 -37.83 6.40
CA ALA A 109 52.87 -37.68 6.91
C ALA A 109 52.98 -38.38 8.26
#